data_AF-W1U0F7-F1
#
_entry.id   AF-W1U0F7-F1
#
_cell.length_a   1.000
_cell.length_b   1.000
_cell.length_c   1.000
_cell.angle_alpha   90.00
_cell.angle_beta   90.00
_cell.angle_gamma   90.00
#
_symmetry.space_group_name_H-M   'P 1'
#
loop_
_entity.id
_entity.type
_entity.pdbx_description
1 polymer ?
#
loop_
_entity_poly.entity_id
_entity_poly.type
_entity_poly.pdbx_seq_one_letter_code
_entity_poly.pdbx_strand_id
1 'polypeptide(L)' 'EKRNVPPYVIFSDATLLEMCEKRPQTLNDMAQVSGVGPFKLINYAPVFLDLIQNHPEESL' A
#
# COMPACT_ATOMS: atom_id res chain seq x y z
N GLU A 1 17.72 -0.76 -7.41
CA GLU A 1 18.39 0.48 -6.97
C GLU A 1 17.51 1.22 -5.97
N LYS A 2 18.04 1.64 -4.81
CA LYS A 2 17.27 2.45 -3.84
C LYS A 2 17.13 3.84 -4.42
N ARG A 3 15.91 4.25 -4.78
CA ARG A 3 15.64 5.61 -5.26
C ARG A 3 15.96 6.59 -4.13
N ASN A 4 16.68 7.66 -4.44
CA ASN A 4 17.09 8.73 -3.51
C ASN A 4 15.92 9.62 -3.05
N VAL A 5 14.70 9.09 -3.03
CA VAL A 5 13.50 9.78 -2.54
C VAL A 5 13.28 9.39 -1.08
N PRO A 6 12.93 10.35 -0.21
CA PRO A 6 12.54 10.02 1.14
C PRO A 6 11.38 9.01 1.16
N PRO A 7 11.37 8.02 2.07
CA PRO A 7 10.36 6.95 2.10
C PRO A 7 8.91 7.45 2.13
N TYR A 8 8.68 8.61 2.77
CA TYR A 8 7.37 9.27 2.88
C TYR A 8 6.85 9.85 1.55
N VAL A 9 7.63 9.83 0.47
CA VAL A 9 7.22 10.36 -0.84
C VAL A 9 6.45 9.34 -1.67
N ILE A 10 6.43 8.06 -1.28
CA ILE A 10 5.79 7.00 -2.08
C ILE A 10 4.27 7.02 -1.89
N PHE A 11 3.79 6.93 -0.65
CA PHE A 11 2.37 7.06 -0.31
C PHE A 11 2.21 8.16 0.75
N SER A 12 1.16 8.96 0.64
CA SER A 12 0.82 9.93 1.69
C SER A 12 0.26 9.20 2.90
N ASP A 13 0.29 9.86 4.06
CA ASP A 13 -0.29 9.32 5.30
C ASP A 13 -1.76 8.93 5.12
N ALA A 14 -2.54 9.73 4.38
CA ALA A 14 -3.94 9.43 4.08
C ALA A 14 -4.08 8.12 3.28
N THR A 15 -3.22 7.89 2.27
CA THR A 15 -3.21 6.64 1.51
C THR A 15 -2.80 5.45 2.38
N LEU A 16 -1.81 5.62 3.26
CA LEU A 16 -1.37 4.56 4.17
C LEU A 16 -2.45 4.20 5.20
N LEU A 17 -3.15 5.20 5.74
CA LEU A 17 -4.27 4.99 6.67
C LEU A 17 -5.41 4.22 5.98
N GLU A 18 -5.77 4.62 4.76
CA GLU A 18 -6.80 3.93 3.98
C GLU A 18 -6.40 2.47 3.67
N MET A 19 -5.12 2.18 3.44
CA MET A 19 -4.63 0.79 3.30
C MET A 19 -4.79 -0.01 4.60
N CYS A 20 -4.51 0.61 5.75
CA CYS A 20 -4.71 -0.02 7.06
C CYS A 20 -6.18 -0.31 7.35
N GLU A 21 -7.10 0.56 6.92
CA GLU A 21 -8.54 0.40 7.10
C GLU A 21 -9.14 -0.62 6.13
N LYS A 22 -8.82 -0.52 4.84
CA LYS A 22 -9.40 -1.38 3.78
C LYS A 22 -8.75 -2.75 3.70
N ARG A 23 -7.51 -2.89 4.21
CA ARG A 23 -6.70 -4.12 4.17
C ARG A 23 -6.75 -4.85 2.83
N PRO A 24 -6.38 -4.19 1.72
CA PRO A 24 -6.47 -4.76 0.37
C PRO A 24 -5.71 -6.09 0.27
N GLN A 25 -6.30 -7.06 -0.42
CA GLN A 25 -5.74 -8.43 -0.55
C GLN A 25 -5.26 -8.72 -1.96
N THR A 26 -5.69 -7.92 -2.93
CA THR A 26 -5.33 -8.07 -4.34
C THR A 26 -4.84 -6.76 -4.94
N LEU A 27 -4.19 -6.84 -6.11
CA LEU A 27 -3.85 -5.63 -6.89
C LEU A 27 -5.10 -4.84 -7.28
N ASN A 28 -6.23 -5.50 -7.51
CA ASN A 28 -7.46 -4.81 -7.82
C ASN A 28 -7.97 -3.99 -6.62
N ASP A 29 -7.87 -4.53 -5.41
CA ASP A 29 -8.23 -3.82 -4.17
C ASP A 29 -7.29 -2.63 -3.94
N MET A 30 -5.99 -2.81 -4.18
CA MET A 30 -5.00 -1.73 -4.11
C MET A 30 -5.32 -0.60 -5.09
N ALA A 31 -5.85 -0.91 -6.28
CA ALA A 31 -6.26 0.10 -7.25
C ALA A 31 -7.48 0.93 -6.80
N GLN A 32 -8.23 0.47 -5.79
CA GLN A 32 -9.35 1.20 -5.20
C GLN A 32 -8.95 2.10 -4.01
N VAL A 33 -7.67 2.11 -3.63
CA VAL A 33 -7.14 2.98 -2.57
C VAL A 33 -6.79 4.34 -3.17
N SER A 34 -7.25 5.42 -2.53
CA SER A 34 -6.97 6.77 -2.99
C SER A 34 -5.47 7.07 -2.95
N GLY A 35 -4.95 7.66 -4.04
CA GLY A 35 -3.52 7.95 -4.18
C GLY A 35 -2.66 6.79 -4.71
N VAL A 36 -3.26 5.64 -5.01
CA VAL A 36 -2.61 4.51 -5.70
C VAL A 36 -2.89 4.55 -7.20
N GLY A 37 -2.12 5.36 -7.92
CA GLY A 37 -2.16 5.38 -9.39
C GLY A 37 -1.41 4.20 -10.05
N PRO A 38 -1.52 4.03 -11.38
CA PRO A 38 -0.94 2.89 -12.11
C PRO A 38 0.56 2.69 -11.86
N PHE A 39 1.33 3.78 -11.79
CA PHE A 39 2.76 3.70 -11.50
C PHE A 39 3.02 3.05 -10.13
N LYS A 40 2.28 3.46 -9.10
CA LYS A 40 2.47 2.93 -7.74
C LYS A 40 1.91 1.52 -7.61
N LEU A 41 0.82 1.24 -8.33
CA LEU A 41 0.23 -0.09 -8.39
C LEU A 41 1.23 -1.13 -8.93
N ILE A 42 1.97 -0.80 -9.99
CA ILE A 42 2.95 -1.71 -10.58
C ILE A 42 4.22 -1.81 -9.73
N ASN A 43 4.73 -0.68 -9.22
CA ASN A 43 6.06 -0.63 -8.61
C ASN A 43 6.08 -0.88 -7.09
N TYR A 44 4.98 -0.62 -6.39
CA TYR A 44 4.94 -0.65 -4.92
C TYR A 44 3.85 -1.55 -4.34
N ALA A 45 2.71 -1.70 -5.00
CA ALA A 45 1.60 -2.48 -4.43
C ALA A 45 1.96 -3.93 -4.09
N PRO A 46 2.79 -4.67 -4.85
CA PRO A 46 3.18 -6.03 -4.46
C PRO A 46 3.84 -6.13 -3.09
N VAL A 47 4.70 -5.16 -2.73
CA VAL A 47 5.40 -5.14 -1.44
C VAL A 47 4.44 -4.82 -0.30
N PHE A 48 3.52 -3.89 -0.51
CA PHE A 48 2.53 -3.54 0.52
C PHE A 48 1.47 -4.62 0.71
N LEU A 49 1.06 -5.32 -0.36
CA LEU A 49 0.16 -6.46 -0.26
C LEU A 49 0.77 -7.57 0.59
N ASP A 50 2.04 -7.91 0.35
CA ASP A 50 2.76 -8.90 1.16
C ASP A 50 2.81 -8.49 2.64
N LEU A 51 3.14 -7.22 2.93
CA LEU A 51 3.13 -6.70 4.29
C LEU A 51 1.74 -6.77 4.95
N ILE A 52 0.70 -6.35 4.24
CA ILE A 52 -0.68 -6.34 4.76
C ILE A 52 -1.15 -7.76 5.08
N GLN A 53 -0.80 -8.74 4.23
CA GLN A 53 -1.15 -10.15 4.41
C GLN A 53 -0.37 -10.81 5.56
N ASN A 54 0.90 -10.44 5.74
CA ASN A 54 1.75 -10.94 6.82
C ASN A 54 1.48 -10.27 8.18
N HIS A 55 0.72 -9.18 8.19
CA HIS A 55 0.28 -8.47 9.40
C HIS A 55 -1.26 -8.41 9.45
N PRO A 56 -1.95 -9.55 9.61
CA PRO A 56 -3.39 -9.56 9.79
C PRO A 56 -3.77 -8.74 11.03
N GLU A 57 -4.92 -8.09 10.97
CA GLU A 57 -5.45 -7.37 12.13
C GLU A 57 -5.64 -8.35 13.29
N GLU A 58 -5.00 -8.08 14.43
CA GLU A 58 -5.21 -8.88 15.63
C GLU A 58 -6.68 -8.77 16.03
N SER A 59 -7.44 -9.86 15.84
CA SER A 59 -8.75 -9.99 16.49
C SER A 59 -8.53 -10.19 17.98
N LEU A 60 -8.95 -9.21 18.77
CA LEU A 60 -9.05 -9.30 20.24
C LEU A 60 -10.12 -10.31 20.66
#